data_AF-A0A1L7CDN5-F1
#
_entry.id   AF-A0A1L7CDN5-F1
#
_cell.length_a   1.000
_cell.length_b   1.000
_cell.length_c   1.000
_cell.angle_alpha   90.00
_cell.angle_beta   90.00
_cell.angle_gamma   90.00
#
_symmetry.space_group_name_H-M   'P 1'
#
loop_
_entity.id
_entity.type
_entity.pdbx_description
1 polymer ?
#
loop_
_entity_poly.entity_id
_entity_poly.type
_entity_poly.pdbx_seq_one_letter_code
_entity_poly.pdbx_strand_id
1 'polypeptide(L)'
;MPAKRPPALPPAGPAPSVDAVPAVLTLATRALMLLTVLEVGRHIVAMVATGMYPYAQMTAIDEAGGLPAGSEALGDFGITVSLVLASFFASALSWMIIGVAWWALSTVKRRKLPTAATGRTLLMVYASYLAIRTITAFVPGGRGPLIEYAPPWVGLVDGLLMIAVGVCGGIITYLLWRRDVAAWVSGA
;
A
#
# COMPACT_ATOMS: atom_id res chain seq x y z
N MET A 1 -37.22 -11.68 57.96
CA MET A 1 -36.59 -10.68 57.05
C MET A 1 -36.78 -11.17 55.62
N PRO A 2 -37.52 -10.45 54.76
CA PRO A 2 -37.73 -10.88 53.38
C PRO A 2 -36.43 -10.75 52.57
N ALA A 3 -36.03 -11.83 51.90
CA ALA A 3 -34.82 -11.87 51.08
C ALA A 3 -34.98 -10.93 49.87
N LYS A 4 -34.08 -9.95 49.78
CA LYS A 4 -34.02 -8.98 48.69
C LYS A 4 -33.67 -9.71 47.39
N ARG A 5 -34.62 -9.80 46.44
CA ARG A 5 -34.36 -10.40 45.12
C ARG A 5 -33.19 -9.67 44.44
N PRO A 6 -32.22 -10.39 43.87
CA PRO A 6 -31.15 -9.77 43.10
C PRO A 6 -31.74 -9.05 41.87
N PRO A 7 -31.16 -7.90 41.48
CA PRO A 7 -31.63 -7.14 40.33
C PRO A 7 -31.54 -8.00 39.06
N ALA A 8 -32.60 -7.95 38.25
CA ALA A 8 -32.66 -8.64 36.97
C ALA A 8 -31.51 -8.14 36.08
N LEU A 9 -30.72 -9.07 35.53
CA LEU A 9 -29.71 -8.75 34.54
C LEU A 9 -30.39 -8.08 33.34
N PRO A 10 -29.81 -6.99 32.79
CA PRO A 10 -30.33 -6.36 31.59
C PRO A 10 -30.38 -7.39 30.46
N PRO A 11 -31.40 -7.32 29.59
CA PRO A 11 -31.54 -8.26 28.49
C PRO A 11 -30.26 -8.25 27.66
N ALA A 12 -29.68 -9.44 27.44
CA ALA A 12 -28.57 -9.62 26.54
C ALA A 12 -28.96 -9.02 25.19
N GLY A 13 -28.18 -8.04 24.72
CA GLY A 13 -28.41 -7.41 23.42
C GLY A 13 -28.48 -8.45 22.30
N PRO A 14 -29.08 -8.10 21.15
CA PRO A 14 -29.24 -9.03 20.03
C PRO A 14 -27.88 -9.65 19.68
N ALA A 15 -27.83 -10.99 19.65
CA ALA A 15 -26.64 -11.72 19.29
C ALA A 15 -26.17 -11.26 17.90
N PRO A 16 -24.86 -10.98 17.70
CA PRO A 16 -24.35 -10.56 16.41
C PRO A 16 -24.67 -11.63 15.36
N SER A 17 -25.32 -11.22 14.26
CA SER A 17 -25.68 -12.13 13.17
C SER A 17 -24.42 -12.77 12.60
N VAL A 18 -24.42 -14.11 12.51
CA VAL A 18 -23.31 -14.95 12.03
C VAL A 18 -22.85 -14.58 10.59
N ASP A 19 -23.67 -13.82 9.85
CA ASP A 19 -23.38 -13.36 8.48
C ASP A 19 -22.89 -11.91 8.36
N ALA A 20 -22.77 -11.16 9.47
CA ALA A 20 -22.27 -9.79 9.40
C ALA A 20 -20.75 -9.77 9.18
N VAL A 21 -20.30 -9.11 8.12
CA VAL A 21 -18.86 -8.89 7.87
C VAL A 21 -18.23 -8.23 9.10
N PRO A 22 -17.13 -8.81 9.66
CA PRO A 22 -16.46 -8.25 10.83
C PRO A 22 -16.15 -6.75 10.65
N ALA A 23 -16.42 -5.94 11.68
CA ALA A 23 -16.11 -4.51 11.65
C ALA A 23 -14.62 -4.23 11.32
N VAL A 24 -13.73 -5.14 11.74
CA VAL A 24 -12.30 -5.14 11.44
C VAL A 24 -12.01 -5.20 9.94
N LEU A 25 -12.77 -6.01 9.18
CA LEU A 25 -12.64 -6.10 7.73
C LEU A 25 -13.13 -4.83 7.02
N THR A 26 -14.18 -4.20 7.55
CA THR A 26 -14.64 -2.89 7.08
C THR A 26 -13.57 -1.82 7.30
N LEU A 27 -12.88 -1.83 8.45
CA LEU A 27 -11.77 -0.92 8.73
C LEU A 27 -10.57 -1.19 7.80
N ALA A 28 -10.20 -2.46 7.60
CA ALA A 28 -9.15 -2.85 6.65
C ALA A 28 -9.46 -2.39 5.22
N THR A 29 -10.75 -2.41 4.82
CA THR A 29 -11.19 -1.89 3.52
C THR A 29 -10.99 -0.38 3.41
N ARG A 30 -11.36 0.38 4.44
CA ARG A 30 -11.15 1.83 4.47
C ARG A 30 -9.66 2.19 4.45
N ALA A 31 -8.84 1.44 5.20
CA ALA A 31 -7.41 1.59 5.19
C ALA A 31 -6.80 1.28 3.81
N LEU A 32 -7.29 0.24 3.12
CA LEU A 32 -6.85 -0.06 1.75
C LEU A 32 -7.27 1.03 0.76
N MET A 33 -8.49 1.58 0.88
CA MET A 33 -8.90 2.72 0.06
C MET A 33 -8.00 3.94 0.27
N LEU A 34 -7.69 4.27 1.52
CA LEU A 34 -6.77 5.37 1.84
C LEU A 34 -5.38 5.11 1.26
N LEU A 35 -4.86 3.89 1.42
CA LEU A 35 -3.59 3.46 0.86
C LEU A 35 -3.55 3.63 -0.66
N THR A 36 -4.61 3.22 -1.37
CA THR A 36 -4.72 3.42 -2.82
C THR A 36 -4.67 4.90 -3.18
N VAL A 37 -5.41 5.76 -2.47
CA VAL A 37 -5.38 7.22 -2.72
C VAL A 37 -3.98 7.79 -2.51
N LEU A 38 -3.29 7.37 -1.45
CA LEU A 38 -1.93 7.82 -1.16
C LEU A 38 -0.93 7.37 -2.24
N GLU A 39 -1.00 6.11 -2.68
CA GLU A 39 -0.11 5.59 -3.73
C GLU A 39 -0.39 6.25 -5.09
N VAL A 40 -1.65 6.55 -5.41
CA VAL A 40 -2.01 7.34 -6.60
C VAL A 40 -1.43 8.75 -6.50
N GLY A 41 -1.59 9.43 -5.34
CA GLY A 41 -0.98 10.73 -5.10
C GLY A 41 0.53 10.69 -5.29
N ARG A 42 1.19 9.64 -4.79
CA ARG A 42 2.63 9.43 -4.92
C ARG A 42 3.06 9.26 -6.39
N HIS A 43 2.31 8.49 -7.17
CA HIS A 43 2.55 8.35 -8.61
C HIS A 43 2.37 9.66 -9.37
N ILE A 44 1.36 10.46 -9.02
CA ILE A 44 1.16 11.79 -9.62
C ILE A 44 2.37 12.68 -9.32
N VAL A 45 2.81 12.73 -8.06
CA VAL A 45 4.00 13.50 -7.65
C VAL A 45 5.23 13.01 -8.42
N ALA A 46 5.44 11.71 -8.54
CA ALA A 46 6.54 11.13 -9.30
C ALA A 46 6.47 11.49 -10.79
N MET A 47 5.31 11.37 -11.44
CA MET A 47 5.14 11.72 -12.86
C MET A 47 5.37 13.22 -13.11
N VAL A 48 4.84 14.08 -12.25
CA VAL A 48 5.06 15.54 -12.33
C VAL A 48 6.55 15.86 -12.14
N ALA A 49 7.20 15.23 -11.17
CA ALA A 49 8.63 15.43 -10.93
C ALA A 49 9.48 14.93 -12.11
N THR A 50 9.15 13.77 -12.69
CA THR A 50 9.79 13.25 -13.92
C THR A 50 9.64 14.21 -15.10
N GLY A 51 8.45 14.78 -15.29
CA GLY A 51 8.20 15.71 -16.41
C GLY A 51 8.82 17.08 -16.22
N MET A 52 8.83 17.61 -14.99
CA MET A 52 9.34 18.96 -14.70
C MET A 52 10.85 19.02 -14.51
N TYR A 53 11.46 17.92 -14.04
CA TYR A 53 12.89 17.87 -13.71
C TYR A 53 13.57 16.67 -14.39
N PRO A 54 13.62 16.60 -15.73
CA PRO A 54 14.27 15.49 -16.44
C PRO A 54 15.79 15.47 -16.20
N TYR A 55 16.41 16.65 -16.04
CA TYR A 55 17.86 16.78 -15.80
C TYR A 55 18.28 16.16 -14.45
N ALA A 56 17.42 16.30 -13.44
CA ALA A 56 17.57 15.68 -12.12
C ALA A 56 17.59 14.14 -12.19
N GLN A 57 16.95 13.55 -13.21
CA GLN A 57 16.96 12.10 -13.41
C GLN A 57 18.18 11.64 -14.20
N MET A 58 18.75 12.47 -15.06
CA MET A 58 19.97 12.15 -15.79
C MET A 58 21.18 12.15 -14.87
N THR A 59 21.36 13.20 -14.05
CA THR A 59 22.47 13.29 -13.06
C THR A 59 22.46 12.12 -12.09
N ALA A 60 21.26 11.77 -11.65
CA ALA A 60 20.96 10.61 -10.84
C ALA A 60 21.39 9.25 -11.43
N ILE A 61 21.20 9.06 -12.74
CA ILE A 61 21.59 7.83 -13.43
C ILE A 61 23.10 7.77 -13.59
N ASP A 62 23.72 8.91 -13.88
CA ASP A 62 25.17 9.02 -13.95
C ASP A 62 25.82 8.69 -12.59
N GLU A 63 25.26 9.21 -11.48
CA GLU A 63 25.74 8.88 -10.13
C GLU A 63 25.48 7.44 -9.71
N ALA A 64 24.41 6.81 -10.21
CA ALA A 64 24.09 5.41 -9.94
C ALA A 64 25.00 4.41 -10.70
N GLY A 65 25.99 4.89 -11.45
CA GLY A 65 26.93 4.05 -12.21
C GLY A 65 26.73 4.08 -13.72
N GLY A 66 26.01 5.07 -14.23
CA GLY A 66 25.85 5.34 -15.65
C GLY A 66 24.89 4.41 -16.38
N LEU A 67 24.48 4.85 -17.57
CA LEU A 67 23.68 4.04 -18.48
C LEU A 67 24.51 2.86 -19.04
N PRO A 68 23.91 1.68 -19.29
CA PRO A 68 24.64 0.53 -19.84
C PRO A 68 25.38 0.89 -21.14
N ALA A 69 26.57 0.30 -21.34
CA ALA A 69 27.41 0.53 -22.52
C ALA A 69 26.60 0.31 -23.81
N GLY A 70 26.37 1.40 -24.56
CA GLY A 70 25.47 1.45 -25.73
C GLY A 70 24.39 2.54 -25.66
N SER A 71 24.24 3.19 -24.51
CA SER A 71 23.33 4.31 -24.26
C SER A 71 23.77 5.65 -24.84
N GLU A 72 25.07 5.84 -25.12
CA GLU A 72 25.60 7.02 -25.81
C GLU A 72 24.98 7.22 -27.21
N ALA A 73 24.46 6.13 -27.81
CA ALA A 73 23.76 6.17 -29.09
C ALA A 73 22.31 6.69 -28.97
N LEU A 74 21.71 6.63 -27.77
CA LEU A 74 20.41 7.20 -27.47
C LEU A 74 20.67 8.63 -26.99
N GLY A 75 20.68 9.62 -27.89
CA GLY A 75 20.81 11.04 -27.49
C GLY A 75 19.74 11.45 -26.46
N ASP A 76 19.85 12.64 -25.87
CA ASP A 76 19.03 13.14 -24.74
C ASP A 76 17.52 12.86 -24.85
N PHE A 77 16.99 12.92 -26.08
CA PHE A 77 15.60 12.56 -26.38
C PHE A 77 15.28 11.09 -26.09
N GLY A 78 16.15 10.16 -26.50
CA GLY A 78 16.02 8.73 -26.26
C GLY A 78 16.04 8.40 -24.76
N ILE A 79 16.96 9.01 -24.00
CA ILE A 79 17.04 8.84 -22.55
C ILE A 79 15.76 9.34 -21.87
N THR A 80 15.29 10.54 -22.25
CA THR A 80 14.06 11.11 -21.70
C THR A 80 12.83 10.24 -21.99
N VAL A 81 12.69 9.76 -23.23
CA VAL A 81 11.59 8.85 -23.62
C VAL A 81 11.66 7.54 -22.85
N SER A 82 12.86 6.96 -22.68
CA SER A 82 13.07 5.75 -21.88
C SER A 82 12.69 5.96 -20.41
N LEU A 83 13.00 7.11 -19.81
CA LEU A 83 12.63 7.44 -18.44
C LEU A 83 11.12 7.58 -18.25
N VAL A 84 10.44 8.21 -19.22
CA VAL A 84 8.98 8.30 -19.23
C VAL A 84 8.35 6.92 -19.37
N LEU A 85 8.86 6.07 -20.28
CA LEU A 85 8.41 4.68 -20.44
C LEU A 85 8.64 3.85 -19.18
N ALA A 86 9.82 3.94 -18.56
CA ALA A 86 10.10 3.25 -17.30
C ALA A 86 9.15 3.70 -16.18
N SER A 87 8.91 5.01 -16.06
CA SER A 87 7.93 5.57 -15.11
C SER A 87 6.52 5.06 -15.39
N PHE A 88 6.13 4.96 -16.66
CA PHE A 88 4.84 4.42 -17.08
C PHE A 88 4.70 2.93 -16.73
N PHE A 89 5.71 2.11 -17.02
CA PHE A 89 5.71 0.68 -16.67
C PHE A 89 5.68 0.46 -15.15
N ALA A 90 6.46 1.24 -14.38
CA ALA A 90 6.44 1.20 -12.93
C ALA A 90 5.05 1.56 -12.37
N SER A 91 4.40 2.57 -12.97
CA SER A 91 3.03 2.97 -12.62
C SER A 91 2.04 1.85 -12.94
N ALA A 92 2.08 1.28 -14.15
CA ALA A 92 1.22 0.17 -14.56
C ALA A 92 1.37 -1.06 -13.65
N LEU A 93 2.61 -1.40 -13.29
CA LEU A 93 2.90 -2.50 -12.36
C LEU A 93 2.30 -2.22 -10.97
N SER A 94 2.43 -0.99 -10.48
CA SER A 94 1.84 -0.60 -9.19
C SER A 94 0.31 -0.70 -9.21
N TRP A 95 -0.35 -0.26 -10.29
CA TRP A 95 -1.79 -0.43 -10.47
C TRP A 95 -2.21 -1.89 -10.51
N MET A 96 -1.43 -2.76 -11.16
CA MET A 96 -1.67 -4.20 -11.16
C MET A 96 -1.63 -4.77 -9.74
N ILE A 97 -0.63 -4.39 -8.94
CA ILE A 97 -0.49 -4.84 -7.55
C ILE A 97 -1.67 -4.35 -6.70
N ILE A 98 -2.08 -3.09 -6.82
CA ILE A 98 -3.26 -2.54 -6.14
C ILE A 98 -4.52 -3.32 -6.54
N GLY A 99 -4.66 -3.65 -7.83
CA GLY A 99 -5.77 -4.46 -8.35
C GLY A 99 -5.82 -5.85 -7.71
N VAL A 100 -4.67 -6.52 -7.57
CA VAL A 100 -4.57 -7.82 -6.87
C VAL A 100 -4.94 -7.69 -5.39
N ALA A 101 -4.47 -6.64 -4.70
CA ALA A 101 -4.84 -6.39 -3.31
C ALA A 101 -6.34 -6.14 -3.15
N TRP A 102 -6.94 -5.34 -4.03
CA TRP A 102 -8.38 -5.11 -4.04
C TRP A 102 -9.17 -6.39 -4.28
N TRP A 103 -8.75 -7.19 -5.26
CA TRP A 103 -9.33 -8.50 -5.53
C TRP A 103 -9.26 -9.41 -4.30
N ALA A 104 -8.09 -9.52 -3.66
CA ALA A 104 -7.87 -10.34 -2.47
C ALA A 104 -8.73 -9.89 -1.27
N LEU A 105 -8.94 -8.58 -1.10
CA LEU A 105 -9.86 -8.07 -0.08
C LEU A 105 -11.31 -8.39 -0.41
N SER A 106 -11.69 -8.28 -1.68
CA SER A 106 -13.05 -8.60 -2.12
C SER A 106 -13.38 -10.09 -1.92
N THR A 107 -12.42 -11.00 -2.10
CA THR A 107 -12.62 -12.44 -1.89
C THR A 107 -12.74 -12.78 -0.41
N VAL A 108 -11.94 -12.14 0.45
CA VAL A 108 -12.05 -12.26 1.93
C VAL A 108 -13.38 -11.71 2.44
N LYS A 109 -13.79 -10.52 1.98
CA LYS A 109 -15.06 -9.89 2.39
C LYS A 109 -16.28 -10.70 1.96
N ARG A 110 -16.25 -11.26 0.75
CA ARG A 110 -17.34 -12.09 0.20
C ARG A 110 -17.29 -13.55 0.66
N ARG A 111 -16.32 -13.91 1.52
CA ARG A 111 -16.15 -15.27 2.07
C ARG A 111 -16.18 -16.36 0.97
N LYS A 112 -15.49 -16.14 -0.15
CA LYS A 112 -15.43 -17.14 -1.24
C LYS A 112 -14.54 -18.31 -0.79
N LEU A 113 -15.18 -19.40 -0.35
CA LEU A 113 -14.62 -20.43 0.52
C LEU A 113 -13.36 -21.20 0.03
N PRO A 114 -12.97 -21.28 -1.27
CA PRO A 114 -11.64 -21.80 -1.60
C PRO A 114 -10.54 -20.72 -1.66
N THR A 115 -10.90 -19.44 -1.83
CA THR A 115 -9.94 -18.35 -2.10
C THR A 115 -9.81 -17.34 -0.96
N ALA A 116 -10.66 -17.39 0.07
CA ALA A 116 -10.63 -16.46 1.19
C ALA A 116 -9.34 -16.58 2.02
N ALA A 117 -8.83 -17.80 2.25
CA ALA A 117 -7.57 -18.01 2.95
C ALA A 117 -6.38 -17.46 2.14
N THR A 118 -6.31 -17.77 0.85
CA THR A 118 -5.29 -17.25 -0.07
C THR A 118 -5.35 -15.73 -0.18
N GLY A 119 -6.55 -15.15 -0.28
CA GLY A 119 -6.76 -13.70 -0.31
C GLY A 119 -6.25 -13.02 0.96
N ARG A 120 -6.51 -13.61 2.14
CA ARG A 120 -5.94 -13.12 3.40
C ARG A 120 -4.41 -13.15 3.36
N THR A 121 -3.80 -14.28 3.01
CA THR A 121 -2.34 -14.41 2.94
C THR A 121 -1.72 -13.40 1.98
N LEU A 122 -2.28 -13.24 0.79
CA LEU A 122 -1.83 -12.25 -0.20
C LEU A 122 -1.89 -10.82 0.34
N LEU A 123 -2.99 -10.46 1.02
CA LEU A 123 -3.10 -9.14 1.64
C LEU A 123 -2.06 -8.92 2.75
N MET A 124 -1.77 -9.94 3.56
CA MET A 124 -0.76 -9.83 4.61
C MET A 124 0.64 -9.68 4.03
N VAL A 125 0.96 -10.44 2.98
CA VAL A 125 2.24 -10.31 2.25
C VAL A 125 2.35 -8.92 1.63
N TYR A 126 1.29 -8.45 0.95
CA TYR A 126 1.27 -7.13 0.33
C TYR A 126 1.42 -5.99 1.35
N ALA A 127 0.66 -6.03 2.44
CA ALA A 127 0.71 -5.02 3.47
C ALA A 127 2.05 -5.01 4.23
N SER A 128 2.64 -6.19 4.47
CA SER A 128 3.98 -6.31 5.05
C SER A 128 5.06 -5.79 4.11
N TYR A 129 4.96 -6.10 2.81
CA TYR A 129 5.85 -5.56 1.79
C TYR A 129 5.83 -4.03 1.79
N LEU A 130 4.64 -3.40 1.85
CA LEU A 130 4.55 -1.94 1.92
C LEU A 130 5.14 -1.34 3.19
N ALA A 131 4.94 -2.00 4.34
CA ALA A 131 5.55 -1.57 5.59
C ALA A 131 7.09 -1.65 5.52
N ILE A 132 7.64 -2.77 5.03
CA ILE A 132 9.09 -2.95 4.85
C ILE A 132 9.64 -1.95 3.81
N ARG A 133 8.94 -1.79 2.68
CA ARG A 133 9.31 -0.82 1.63
C ARG A 133 9.42 0.59 2.21
N THR A 134 8.51 0.96 3.09
CA THR A 134 8.55 2.27 3.77
C THR A 134 9.81 2.43 4.61
N ILE A 135 10.18 1.39 5.37
CA ILE A 135 11.42 1.38 6.17
C ILE A 135 12.65 1.51 5.26
N THR A 136 12.67 0.83 4.11
CA THR A 136 13.82 0.86 3.19
C THR A 136 14.10 2.24 2.57
N ALA A 137 13.11 3.13 2.44
CA ALA A 137 13.37 4.49 1.96
C ALA A 137 14.06 5.42 2.96
N PHE A 138 14.22 4.98 4.21
CA PHE A 138 15.02 5.69 5.20
C PHE A 138 16.45 5.14 5.28
N VAL A 139 16.78 4.09 4.54
CA VAL A 139 18.14 3.58 4.40
C VAL A 139 18.92 4.52 3.46
N PRO A 140 20.19 4.86 3.75
CA PRO A 140 21.06 5.60 2.83
C PRO A 140 21.09 4.93 1.44
N GLY A 141 20.84 5.69 0.37
CA GLY A 141 20.69 5.16 -1.00
C GLY A 141 19.31 4.55 -1.33
N GLY A 142 18.41 4.44 -0.35
CA GLY A 142 17.03 3.97 -0.56
C GLY A 142 16.05 5.07 -1.02
N ARG A 143 16.48 6.33 -0.95
CA ARG A 143 15.75 7.46 -1.53
C ARG A 143 16.07 7.53 -3.00
N GLY A 144 15.02 7.49 -3.84
CA GLY A 144 15.20 7.59 -5.27
C GLY A 144 15.92 8.89 -5.64
N PRO A 145 16.75 8.89 -6.68
CA PRO A 145 17.59 10.02 -7.05
C PRO A 145 16.84 11.36 -7.28
N LEU A 146 15.56 11.27 -7.62
CA LEU A 146 14.64 12.40 -7.72
C LEU A 146 14.63 13.30 -6.48
N ILE A 147 14.90 12.76 -5.29
CA ILE A 147 14.85 13.52 -4.03
C ILE A 147 16.07 14.43 -3.87
N GLU A 148 17.20 14.10 -4.49
CA GLU A 148 18.46 14.81 -4.32
C GLU A 148 18.57 16.02 -5.27
N TYR A 149 17.91 15.94 -6.43
CA TYR A 149 18.00 16.94 -7.50
C TYR A 149 16.70 17.71 -7.78
N ALA A 150 15.55 17.27 -7.26
CA ALA A 150 14.30 18.03 -7.33
C ALA A 150 14.20 19.06 -6.20
N PRO A 151 13.31 20.07 -6.30
CA PRO A 151 13.07 21.00 -5.21
C PRO A 151 12.74 20.28 -3.88
N PRO A 152 13.19 20.80 -2.72
CA PRO A 152 13.03 20.11 -1.43
C PRO A 152 11.60 19.73 -1.06
N TRP A 153 10.61 20.48 -1.55
CA TRP A 153 9.20 20.19 -1.33
C TRP A 153 8.73 18.90 -2.02
N VAL A 154 9.33 18.51 -3.16
CA VAL A 154 8.99 17.25 -3.86
C VAL A 154 9.38 16.06 -2.99
N GLY A 155 10.60 16.07 -2.46
CA GLY A 155 11.08 15.04 -1.55
C GLY A 155 10.31 14.98 -0.23
N LEU A 156 9.90 16.14 0.30
CA LEU A 156 9.06 16.20 1.50
C LEU A 156 7.67 15.57 1.26
N VAL A 157 7.01 15.90 0.15
CA VAL A 157 5.69 15.37 -0.19
C VAL A 157 5.74 13.88 -0.46
N ASP A 158 6.70 13.40 -1.25
CA ASP A 158 6.89 11.98 -1.52
C ASP A 158 7.19 11.19 -0.22
N GLY A 159 8.07 11.72 0.63
CA GLY A 159 8.40 11.14 1.93
C GLY A 159 7.19 11.04 2.87
N LEU A 160 6.35 12.10 2.94
CA LEU A 160 5.13 12.10 3.75
C LEU A 160 4.11 11.06 3.23
N LEU A 161 3.91 10.99 1.92
CA LEU A 161 3.03 10.00 1.29
C LEU A 161 3.52 8.58 1.59
N MET A 162 4.84 8.37 1.51
CA MET A 162 5.45 7.06 1.78
C MET A 162 5.28 6.63 3.24
N ILE A 163 5.49 7.52 4.21
CA ILE A 163 5.21 7.24 5.62
C ILE A 163 3.74 6.84 5.81
N ALA A 164 2.82 7.61 5.23
CA ALA A 164 1.39 7.35 5.34
C ALA A 164 1.01 5.99 4.74
N VAL A 165 1.58 5.62 3.58
CA VAL A 165 1.41 4.30 2.96
C VAL A 165 1.93 3.19 3.88
N GLY A 166 3.11 3.35 4.48
CA GLY A 166 3.69 2.37 5.40
C GLY A 166 2.88 2.15 6.66
N VAL A 167 2.39 3.24 7.27
CA VAL A 167 1.49 3.19 8.44
C VAL A 167 0.19 2.47 8.08
N CYS A 168 -0.41 2.79 6.93
CA CYS A 168 -1.60 2.09 6.44
C CYS A 168 -1.32 0.58 6.24
N GLY A 169 -0.18 0.23 5.64
CA GLY A 169 0.26 -1.16 5.48
C GLY A 169 0.37 -1.87 6.84
N GLY A 170 1.03 -1.26 7.82
CA GLY A 170 1.14 -1.81 9.17
C GLY A 170 -0.22 -2.04 9.85
N ILE A 171 -1.13 -1.05 9.75
CA ILE A 171 -2.50 -1.17 10.28
C ILE A 171 -3.25 -2.32 9.59
N ILE A 172 -3.19 -2.42 8.26
CA ILE A 172 -3.85 -3.49 7.51
C ILE A 172 -3.31 -4.86 7.95
N THR A 173 -1.99 -5.03 8.06
CA THR A 173 -1.37 -6.27 8.54
C THR A 173 -1.87 -6.63 9.94
N TYR A 174 -1.85 -5.67 10.87
CA TYR A 174 -2.33 -5.88 12.24
C TYR A 174 -3.81 -6.31 12.27
N LEU A 175 -4.67 -5.63 11.53
CA LEU A 175 -6.10 -5.93 11.47
C LEU A 175 -6.36 -7.32 10.87
N LEU A 176 -5.62 -7.71 9.83
CA LEU A 176 -5.74 -9.02 9.18
C LEU A 176 -5.20 -10.18 10.05
N TRP A 177 -4.37 -9.90 11.05
CA TRP A 177 -3.88 -10.90 12.00
C TRP A 177 -4.85 -11.19 13.14
N ARG A 178 -5.87 -10.36 13.35
CA ARG A 178 -6.86 -10.58 14.41
C ARG A 178 -7.60 -11.91 14.26
N ARG A 179 -7.82 -12.59 15.38
CA ARG A 179 -8.49 -13.91 15.45
C ARG A 179 -9.89 -13.86 14.82
N ASP A 180 -10.61 -12.75 15.00
CA ASP A 180 -11.95 -12.54 14.43
C ASP A 180 -11.94 -12.66 12.89
N VAL A 181 -10.90 -12.13 12.23
CA VAL A 181 -10.74 -12.22 10.78
C VAL A 181 -10.31 -13.62 10.37
N ALA A 182 -9.49 -14.29 11.19
CA ALA A 182 -9.09 -15.67 10.96
C ALA A 182 -10.29 -16.63 10.99
N ALA A 183 -11.12 -16.55 12.03
CA ALA A 183 -12.33 -17.34 12.21
C ALA A 183 -13.34 -17.09 11.07
N TRP A 184 -13.54 -15.81 10.72
CA TRP A 184 -14.35 -15.43 9.58
C TRP A 184 -13.90 -16.11 8.28
N VAL A 185 -12.59 -16.06 7.99
CA VAL A 185 -12.00 -16.64 6.78
C VAL A 185 -12.05 -18.17 6.78
N SER A 186 -11.85 -18.82 7.93
CA SER A 186 -11.83 -20.27 8.05
C SER A 186 -13.22 -20.92 8.12
N GLY A 187 -14.30 -20.13 8.23
CA GLY A 187 -15.64 -20.70 8.39
C GLY A 187 -15.91 -21.29 9.78
N ALA A 188 -15.06 -20.98 10.77
CA ALA A 188 -15.08 -21.54 12.12
C ALA A 188 -15.69 -20.56 13.13
#